data_AF-A0A117MIQ6-F1
#
_entry.id   AF-A0A117MIQ6-F1
#
_cell.length_a   1.000
_cell.length_b   1.000
_cell.length_c   1.000
_cell.angle_alpha   90.00
_cell.angle_beta   90.00
_cell.angle_gamma   90.00
#
_symmetry.space_group_name_H-M   'P 1'
#
loop_
_entity.id
_entity.type
_entity.pdbx_description
1 polymer ?
#
loop_
_entity_poly.entity_id
_entity_poly.type
_entity_poly.pdbx_seq_one_letter_code
_entity_poly.pdbx_strand_id
1 'polypeptide(L)'
;MPAYYTDKSRFLIAVDCIIFGFRNKELHLLLTRRPLEPMKNEWSLMGGFMDEQESLNEAAVKILYRYTKQKNIYMEQVGAYGDLNRDSGDRVVSVAFFGLVKMEQFDTSLAKEYDARWTNINELPQLI
;
A
#
# COMPACT_ATOMS: atom_id res chain seq x y z
N MET A 1 -1.42 -4.25 31.45
CA MET A 1 -0.32 -5.14 31.01
C MET A 1 -0.95 -6.44 30.52
N PRO A 2 -0.59 -6.96 29.33
CA PRO A 2 -1.16 -8.21 28.83
C PRO A 2 -0.73 -9.39 29.72
N ALA A 3 -1.67 -10.27 30.06
CA ALA A 3 -1.44 -11.41 30.94
C ALA A 3 -0.83 -12.64 30.23
N TYR A 4 -0.77 -12.62 28.89
CA TYR A 4 -0.38 -13.77 28.06
C TYR A 4 0.62 -13.35 26.96
N TYR A 5 1.40 -14.31 26.46
CA TYR A 5 2.39 -14.16 25.38
C TYR A 5 3.49 -13.12 25.63
N THR A 6 3.85 -12.89 26.89
CA THR A 6 4.88 -11.92 27.29
C THR A 6 6.29 -12.32 26.87
N ASP A 7 6.51 -13.61 26.57
CA ASP A 7 7.77 -14.19 26.09
C ASP A 7 7.90 -14.18 24.56
N LYS A 8 6.89 -13.66 23.85
CA LYS A 8 6.89 -13.63 22.37
C LYS A 8 7.36 -12.27 21.85
N SER A 9 8.07 -12.33 20.73
CA SER A 9 8.46 -11.14 19.97
C SER A 9 7.24 -10.46 19.35
N ARG A 10 7.30 -9.12 19.26
CA ARG A 10 6.35 -8.32 18.49
C ARG A 10 7.03 -7.82 17.23
N PHE A 11 6.30 -7.83 16.13
CA PHE A 11 6.79 -7.41 14.82
C PHE A 11 5.89 -6.32 14.26
N LEU A 12 6.44 -5.48 13.41
CA LEU A 12 5.67 -4.46 12.70
C LEU A 12 4.80 -5.12 11.64
N ILE A 13 3.54 -4.71 11.56
CA ILE A 13 2.61 -5.12 10.52
C ILE A 13 2.41 -3.94 9.58
N ALA A 14 2.84 -4.11 8.33
CA ALA A 14 2.59 -3.18 7.26
C ALA A 14 1.42 -3.66 6.38
N VAL A 15 0.85 -2.74 5.64
CA VAL A 15 -0.14 -2.99 4.60
C VAL A 15 0.27 -2.23 3.35
N ASP A 16 0.30 -2.93 2.22
CA ASP A 16 0.61 -2.38 0.90
C ASP A 16 -0.60 -2.50 -0.03
N CYS A 17 -1.02 -1.39 -0.63
CA CYS A 17 -2.17 -1.35 -1.54
C CYS A 17 -1.73 -1.33 -3.00
N ILE A 18 -2.15 -2.34 -3.77
CA ILE A 18 -1.93 -2.51 -5.21
C ILE A 18 -3.22 -2.12 -5.93
N ILE A 19 -3.28 -0.90 -6.46
CA ILE A 19 -4.51 -0.41 -7.11
C ILE A 19 -4.37 -0.49 -8.61
N PHE A 20 -5.12 -1.40 -9.20
CA PHE A 20 -5.22 -1.54 -10.64
C PHE A 20 -6.30 -0.61 -11.20
N GLY A 21 -5.98 -0.01 -12.34
CA GLY A 21 -6.90 0.78 -13.15
C GLY A 21 -7.01 0.18 -14.54
N PHE A 22 -8.21 0.16 -15.10
CA PHE A 22 -8.41 -0.30 -16.48
C PHE A 22 -8.94 0.84 -17.35
N ARG A 23 -8.27 1.10 -18.47
CA ARG A 23 -8.68 2.07 -19.49
C ARG A 23 -8.18 1.64 -20.86
N ASN A 24 -9.00 1.80 -21.91
CA ASN A 24 -8.62 1.52 -23.30
C ASN A 24 -8.01 0.12 -23.54
N LYS A 25 -8.50 -0.92 -22.83
CA LYS A 25 -7.99 -2.31 -22.88
C LYS A 25 -6.60 -2.51 -22.26
N GLU A 26 -6.10 -1.55 -21.50
CA GLU A 26 -4.81 -1.61 -20.83
C GLU A 26 -4.96 -1.55 -19.32
N LEU A 27 -4.17 -2.38 -18.63
CA LEU A 27 -4.08 -2.40 -17.18
C LEU A 27 -2.97 -1.45 -16.72
N HIS A 28 -3.33 -0.60 -15.78
CA HIS A 28 -2.44 0.36 -15.16
C HIS A 28 -2.35 0.08 -13.66
N LEU A 29 -1.24 0.48 -13.06
CA LEU A 29 -1.03 0.46 -11.63
C LEU A 29 -0.92 1.91 -11.13
N LEU A 30 -1.57 2.21 -10.01
CA LEU A 30 -1.40 3.50 -9.34
C LEU A 30 -0.13 3.44 -8.48
N LEU A 31 0.88 4.20 -8.89
CA LEU A 31 2.13 4.35 -8.16
C LEU A 31 2.17 5.69 -7.44
N THR A 32 2.91 5.75 -6.34
CA THR A 32 3.17 6.98 -5.60
C THR A 32 4.67 7.13 -5.37
N ARG A 33 5.12 8.35 -5.08
CA ARG A 33 6.49 8.56 -4.59
C ARG A 33 6.52 8.41 -3.09
N ARG A 34 7.48 7.63 -2.61
CA ARG A 34 7.67 7.42 -1.17
C ARG A 34 7.93 8.75 -0.46
N PRO A 35 7.13 9.12 0.57
CA PRO A 35 7.26 10.43 1.22
C PRO A 35 8.38 10.50 2.28
N LEU A 36 8.99 9.36 2.63
CA LEU A 36 9.87 9.21 3.79
C LEU A 36 11.10 8.32 3.50
N GLU A 37 12.15 8.47 4.29
CA GLU A 37 13.37 7.64 4.18
C GLU A 37 13.17 6.22 4.75
N PRO A 38 13.98 5.21 4.36
CA PRO A 38 14.95 5.26 3.26
C PRO A 38 14.25 5.35 1.89
N MET A 39 14.99 5.72 0.83
CA MET A 39 14.51 5.70 -0.55
C MET A 39 13.37 6.70 -0.85
N LYS A 40 13.42 7.86 -0.18
CA LYS A 40 12.47 8.94 -0.42
C LYS A 40 12.48 9.35 -1.90
N ASN A 41 11.30 9.68 -2.44
CA ASN A 41 11.04 10.04 -3.84
C ASN A 41 11.12 8.90 -4.86
N GLU A 42 11.50 7.69 -4.48
CA GLU A 42 11.42 6.53 -5.37
C GLU A 42 9.97 6.06 -5.58
N TRP A 43 9.73 5.34 -6.67
CA TRP A 43 8.41 4.79 -7.00
C TRP A 43 8.08 3.59 -6.12
N SER A 44 6.94 3.64 -5.44
CA SER A 44 6.48 2.55 -4.59
C SER A 44 4.97 2.38 -4.67
N LEU A 45 4.52 1.24 -4.16
CA LEU A 45 3.13 1.00 -3.82
C LEU A 45 2.70 1.91 -2.67
N MET A 46 1.39 1.97 -2.43
CA MET A 46 0.84 2.73 -1.30
C MET A 46 0.95 1.90 -0.04
N GLY A 47 2.09 2.04 0.63
CA GLY A 47 2.43 1.32 1.86
C GLY A 47 2.25 2.16 3.13
N GLY A 48 1.95 1.48 4.24
CA GLY A 48 1.92 2.06 5.58
C GLY A 48 1.81 0.99 6.67
N PHE A 49 1.80 1.41 7.93
CA PHE A 49 1.70 0.52 9.07
C PHE A 49 0.29 0.46 9.65
N MET A 50 -0.05 -0.72 10.18
CA MET A 50 -1.27 -0.95 10.96
C MET A 50 -1.11 -0.35 12.37
N ASP A 51 -2.13 0.36 12.83
CA ASP A 51 -2.22 0.91 14.19
C ASP A 51 -2.81 -0.13 15.17
N GLU A 52 -2.69 0.10 16.48
CA GLU A 52 -3.10 -0.87 17.51
C GLU A 52 -4.61 -1.14 17.58
N GLN A 53 -5.45 -0.18 17.14
CA GLN A 53 -6.92 -0.22 17.29
C GLN A 53 -7.63 -0.31 15.93
N GLU A 54 -7.05 -1.04 14.98
CA GLU A 54 -7.67 -1.29 13.68
C GLU A 54 -7.38 -2.73 13.20
N SER A 55 -8.25 -3.23 12.34
CA SER A 55 -8.04 -4.45 11.56
C SER A 55 -7.18 -4.19 10.32
N LEU A 56 -6.66 -5.26 9.71
CA LEU A 56 -5.92 -5.17 8.44
C LEU A 56 -6.74 -4.50 7.32
N ASN A 57 -8.05 -4.78 7.28
CA ASN A 57 -8.95 -4.19 6.28
C ASN A 57 -9.11 -2.68 6.52
N GLU A 58 -9.27 -2.25 7.78
CA GLU A 58 -9.35 -0.84 8.14
C GLU A 58 -8.02 -0.13 7.85
N ALA A 59 -6.89 -0.76 8.14
CA ALA A 59 -5.56 -0.26 7.79
C ALA A 59 -5.40 -0.08 6.27
N ALA A 60 -5.81 -1.06 5.47
CA ALA A 60 -5.78 -0.97 4.01
C ALA A 60 -6.62 0.21 3.50
N VAL A 61 -7.85 0.39 4.03
CA VAL A 61 -8.71 1.52 3.69
C VAL A 61 -8.08 2.86 4.11
N LYS A 62 -7.52 2.94 5.32
CA LYS A 62 -6.83 4.13 5.84
C LYS A 62 -5.65 4.52 4.97
N ILE A 63 -4.81 3.55 4.60
CA ILE A 63 -3.60 3.76 3.79
C ILE A 63 -3.99 4.18 2.38
N LEU A 64 -4.91 3.46 1.73
CA LEU A 64 -5.41 3.85 0.43
C LEU A 64 -5.99 5.27 0.45
N TYR A 65 -6.81 5.60 1.45
CA TYR A 65 -7.37 6.94 1.60
C TYR A 65 -6.30 8.00 1.85
N ARG A 66 -5.25 7.71 2.61
CA ARG A 66 -4.13 8.65 2.86
C ARG A 66 -3.54 9.12 1.54
N TYR A 67 -3.20 8.17 0.66
CA TYR A 67 -2.53 8.44 -0.60
C TYR A 67 -3.47 8.96 -1.68
N THR A 68 -4.75 8.57 -1.68
CA THR A 68 -5.65 8.82 -2.84
C THR A 68 -6.82 9.76 -2.53
N LYS A 69 -7.14 9.93 -1.25
CA LYS A 69 -8.36 10.59 -0.73
C LYS A 69 -9.67 9.95 -1.24
N GLN A 70 -9.62 8.74 -1.79
CA GLN A 70 -10.77 8.00 -2.28
C GLN A 70 -11.28 6.99 -1.25
N LYS A 71 -12.61 6.75 -1.25
CA LYS A 71 -13.30 5.84 -0.34
C LYS A 71 -14.13 4.82 -1.13
N ASN A 72 -14.59 3.77 -0.44
CA ASN A 72 -15.48 2.74 -0.99
C ASN A 72 -14.88 1.99 -2.20
N ILE A 73 -13.56 1.80 -2.18
CA ILE A 73 -12.86 0.98 -3.16
C ILE A 73 -12.83 -0.45 -2.65
N TYR A 74 -13.23 -1.40 -3.50
CA TYR A 74 -13.11 -2.81 -3.20
C TYR A 74 -11.62 -3.18 -3.03
N MET A 75 -11.30 -3.87 -1.94
CA MET A 75 -9.97 -4.32 -1.61
C MET A 75 -10.03 -5.79 -1.18
N GLU A 76 -9.13 -6.59 -1.73
CA GLU A 76 -8.99 -8.00 -1.41
C GLU A 76 -7.55 -8.32 -1.05
N GLN A 77 -7.36 -9.15 -0.03
CA GLN A 77 -6.04 -9.53 0.43
C GLN A 77 -5.37 -10.46 -0.59
N VAL A 78 -4.15 -10.13 -1.01
CA VAL A 78 -3.31 -10.97 -1.87
C VAL A 78 -2.57 -12.00 -1.04
N GLY A 79 -1.96 -11.57 0.06
CA GLY A 79 -1.14 -12.44 0.91
C GLY A 79 -0.37 -11.67 1.98
N ALA A 80 0.30 -12.42 2.86
CA ALA A 80 1.20 -11.90 3.87
C ALA A 80 2.65 -12.27 3.52
N TYR A 81 3.54 -11.28 3.54
CA TYR A 81 4.93 -11.38 3.12
C TYR A 81 5.81 -11.05 4.32
N GLY A 82 6.58 -12.04 4.80
CA GLY A 82 7.29 -11.96 6.08
C GLY A 82 8.76 -12.39 6.03
N ASP A 83 9.34 -12.42 4.82
CA ASP A 83 10.76 -12.74 4.61
C ASP A 83 11.66 -11.81 5.45
N LEU A 84 12.76 -12.37 5.96
CA LEU A 84 13.59 -11.70 6.97
C LEU A 84 14.17 -10.35 6.51
N ASN A 85 14.46 -10.21 5.21
CA ASN A 85 15.15 -9.06 4.64
C ASN A 85 14.29 -8.28 3.64
N ARG A 86 12.95 -8.44 3.70
CA ARG A 86 12.05 -7.73 2.77
C ARG A 86 12.01 -6.22 3.00
N ASP A 87 12.30 -5.80 4.23
CA ASP A 87 12.37 -4.41 4.65
C ASP A 87 13.75 -4.19 5.28
N SER A 88 14.48 -3.18 4.81
CA SER A 88 15.83 -2.89 5.26
C SER A 88 15.87 -2.15 6.60
N GLY A 89 14.73 -1.61 7.05
CA GLY A 89 14.61 -0.84 8.28
C GLY A 89 14.39 -1.68 9.54
N ASP A 90 13.53 -2.72 9.47
CA ASP A 90 13.16 -3.54 10.63
C ASP A 90 12.52 -4.89 10.20
N ARG A 91 12.18 -5.76 11.16
CA ARG A 91 11.38 -6.96 10.91
C ARG A 91 9.91 -6.60 10.70
N VAL A 92 9.53 -6.47 9.43
CA VAL A 92 8.17 -6.13 9.00
C VAL A 92 7.51 -7.32 8.31
N VAL A 93 6.28 -7.64 8.72
CA VAL A 93 5.36 -8.47 7.93
C VAL A 93 4.42 -7.54 7.18
N SER A 94 4.45 -7.54 5.84
CA SER A 94 3.49 -6.77 5.06
C SER A 94 2.34 -7.65 4.58
N VAL A 95 1.11 -7.17 4.73
CA VAL A 95 -0.07 -7.78 4.13
C VAL A 95 -0.47 -6.95 2.92
N ALA A 96 -0.33 -7.54 1.73
CA ALA A 96 -0.69 -6.86 0.50
C ALA A 96 -2.18 -7.01 0.21
N PHE A 97 -2.80 -5.92 -0.22
CA PHE A 97 -4.17 -5.88 -0.72
C PHE A 97 -4.17 -5.35 -2.15
N PHE A 98 -5.10 -5.83 -2.97
CA PHE A 98 -5.33 -5.26 -4.28
C PHE A 98 -6.77 -4.76 -4.45
N GLY A 99 -6.94 -3.78 -5.33
CA GLY A 99 -8.23 -3.29 -5.77
C GLY A 99 -8.22 -3.03 -7.27
N LEU A 100 -9.40 -3.07 -7.89
CA LEU A 100 -9.59 -2.73 -9.30
C LEU A 100 -10.61 -1.60 -9.42
N VAL A 101 -10.19 -0.49 -10.05
CA VAL A 101 -11.02 0.71 -10.21
C VAL A 101 -11.18 1.09 -11.68
N LYS A 102 -12.27 1.81 -11.98
CA LYS A 102 -12.41 2.51 -13.26
C LYS A 102 -11.57 3.78 -13.19
N MET A 103 -10.58 3.91 -14.08
CA MET A 103 -9.63 5.03 -14.02
C MET A 103 -10.32 6.38 -14.19
N GLU A 104 -11.41 6.45 -14.94
CA GLU A 104 -12.18 7.68 -15.18
C GLU A 104 -12.90 8.18 -13.92
N GLN A 105 -13.15 7.28 -12.97
CA GLN A 105 -13.79 7.59 -11.69
C GLN A 105 -12.77 7.83 -10.57
N PHE A 106 -11.47 7.77 -10.89
CA PHE A 106 -10.40 7.87 -9.92
C PHE A 106 -9.62 9.18 -10.09
N ASP A 107 -9.99 10.17 -9.28
CA ASP A 107 -9.34 11.48 -9.30
C ASP A 107 -8.00 11.46 -8.55
N THR A 108 -6.90 11.35 -9.29
CA THR A 108 -5.54 11.42 -8.74
C THR A 108 -5.12 12.85 -8.37
N SER A 109 -5.87 13.88 -8.74
CA SER A 109 -5.53 15.26 -8.38
C SER A 109 -5.64 15.52 -6.87
N LEU A 110 -6.46 14.73 -6.16
CA LEU A 110 -6.59 14.76 -4.71
C LEU A 110 -5.36 14.18 -3.98
N ALA A 111 -4.48 13.52 -4.72
CA ALA A 111 -3.32 12.78 -4.26
C ALA A 111 -1.98 13.44 -4.65
N LYS A 112 -2.02 14.71 -5.12
CA LYS A 112 -0.85 15.42 -5.66
C LYS A 112 0.36 15.45 -4.71
N GLU A 113 0.12 15.48 -3.40
CA GLU A 113 1.17 15.44 -2.39
C GLU A 113 2.10 14.22 -2.54
N TYR A 114 1.58 13.10 -3.04
CA TYR A 114 2.31 11.84 -3.18
C TYR A 114 2.70 11.53 -4.63
N ASP A 115 2.59 12.51 -5.54
CA ASP A 115 2.84 12.34 -6.99
C ASP A 115 2.18 11.08 -7.55
N ALA A 116 0.90 10.84 -7.17
CA ALA A 116 0.19 9.63 -7.55
C ALA A 116 -0.07 9.59 -9.06
N ARG A 117 0.40 8.54 -9.74
CA ARG A 117 0.34 8.39 -11.19
C ARG A 117 -0.10 7.00 -11.61
N TRP A 118 -0.92 6.97 -12.65
CA TRP A 118 -1.24 5.76 -13.37
C TRP A 118 -0.11 5.41 -14.32
N THR A 119 0.47 4.23 -14.15
CA THR A 119 1.55 3.70 -15.00
C THR A 119 1.08 2.42 -15.65
N ASN A 120 1.27 2.27 -16.96
CA ASN A 120 0.95 1.03 -17.66
C ASN A 120 1.78 -0.13 -17.07
N ILE A 121 1.17 -1.28 -16.83
CA ILE A 121 1.84 -2.42 -16.18
C ILE A 121 3.06 -2.93 -16.98
N ASN A 122 3.08 -2.69 -18.30
CA ASN A 122 4.19 -3.08 -19.18
C ASN A 122 5.35 -2.08 -19.16
N GLU A 123 5.17 -0.93 -18.50
CA GLU A 123 6.13 0.18 -18.43
C GLU A 123 6.47 0.54 -16.99
N LEU A 124 6.28 -0.41 -16.05
CA LEU A 124 6.55 -0.16 -14.64
C LEU A 124 8.04 0.16 -14.43
N PRO A 125 8.36 1.23 -13.67
CA PRO A 125 9.71 1.46 -13.22
C PRO A 125 10.11 0.35 -12.22
N GLN A 126 11.39 0.30 -11.89
CA GLN A 126 11.81 -0.47 -10.73
C GLN A 126 11.12 0.09 -9.49
N LEU A 127 10.38 -0.79 -8.79
CA LEU A 127 9.71 -0.45 -7.54
C LEU A 127 10.59 -0.77 -6.35
N ILE A 128 10.32 -0.05 -5.26
CA ILE A 128 10.97 -0.19 -3.97
C ILE A 128 10.02 -0.71 -2.89
#